data_AF-A0A3C0BDQ3-F1
#
_entry.id   AF-A0A3C0BDQ3-F1
#
_cell.length_a   1.000
_cell.length_b   1.000
_cell.length_c   1.000
_cell.angle_alpha   90.00
_cell.angle_beta   90.00
_cell.angle_gamma   90.00
#
_symmetry.space_group_name_H-M   'P 1'
#
loop_
_entity.id
_entity.type
_entity.pdbx_description
1 polymer ?
#
loop_
_entity_poly.entity_id
_entity_poly.type
_entity_poly.pdbx_seq_one_letter_code
_entity_poly.pdbx_strand_id
1 'polypeptide(L)' 'DTSPAIIRDVDKCIMCRRCEMMCNEVQTVGALSAVNRGFMSVVAPAFEMNLDHSVCTYCGQCVAGCPTGALTEV' A
#
# COMPACT_ATOMS: atom_id res chain seq x y z
N ASP A 1 -2.96 8.31 7.38
CA ASP A 1 -3.49 7.04 6.84
C ASP A 1 -3.96 6.21 8.01
N THR A 2 -5.25 5.88 8.07
CA THR A 2 -5.84 5.12 9.18
C THR A 2 -6.13 3.71 8.75
N SER A 3 -5.71 2.75 9.57
CA SER A 3 -6.05 1.36 9.40
C SER A 3 -5.86 0.61 10.72
N PRO A 4 -6.68 -0.42 11.01
CA PRO A 4 -6.60 -1.19 12.24
C PRO A 4 -5.36 -2.08 12.37
N ALA A 5 -4.65 -2.39 11.27
CA ALA A 5 -3.60 -3.41 11.29
C ALA A 5 -2.34 -3.09 10.47
N ILE A 6 -2.41 -2.10 9.57
CA ILE A 6 -1.29 -1.72 8.69
C ILE A 6 -1.01 -0.23 8.84
N ILE A 7 0.24 0.12 9.10
CA ILE A 7 0.74 1.50 9.13
C ILE A 7 1.46 1.80 7.81
N ARG A 8 1.12 2.93 7.19
CA ARG A 8 1.75 3.43 5.96
C ARG A 8 2.57 4.68 6.25
N ASP A 9 3.87 4.59 5.97
CA ASP A 9 4.83 5.69 6.05
C ASP A 9 5.39 5.95 4.64
N VAL A 10 4.80 6.92 3.96
CA VAL A 10 5.11 7.24 2.56
C VAL A 10 6.51 7.85 2.39
N ASP A 11 7.08 8.44 3.44
CA ASP A 11 8.42 9.06 3.39
C ASP A 11 9.52 8.01 3.20
N LYS A 12 9.25 6.76 3.60
CA LYS A 12 10.15 5.62 3.39
C LYS A 12 9.92 4.91 2.06
N CYS A 13 8.92 5.30 1.28
CA CYS A 13 8.55 4.62 0.04
C CYS A 13 9.53 4.96 -1.09
N ILE A 14 10.15 3.93 -1.68
CA ILE A 14 11.04 4.06 -2.84
C ILE A 14 10.33 3.81 -4.18
N MET A 15 8.98 3.78 -4.19
CA MET A 15 8.16 3.53 -5.39
C MET A 15 8.52 2.24 -6.18
N CYS A 16 8.98 1.19 -5.48
CA CYS A 16 9.35 -0.09 -6.11
C CYS A 16 8.15 -0.95 -6.59
N ARG A 17 6.92 -0.57 -6.23
CA ARG A 17 5.65 -1.23 -6.61
C ARG A 17 5.48 -2.71 -6.21
N ARG A 18 6.37 -3.26 -5.38
CA ARG A 18 6.23 -4.64 -4.85
C ARG A 18 4.92 -4.84 -4.08
N CYS A 19 4.52 -3.86 -3.28
CA CYS A 19 3.27 -3.90 -2.52
C CYS A 19 2.02 -3.90 -3.41
N GLU A 20 2.04 -3.14 -4.51
CA GLU A 20 0.99 -3.14 -5.53
C GLU A 20 0.88 -4.51 -6.21
N MET A 21 2.00 -5.06 -6.68
CA MET A 21 2.06 -6.39 -7.29
C MET A 21 1.52 -7.47 -6.34
N MET A 22 1.97 -7.49 -5.08
CA MET A 22 1.48 -8.46 -4.09
C MET A 22 -0.03 -8.35 -3.85
N CYS A 23 -0.56 -7.13 -3.83
CA CYS A 23 -1.99 -6.91 -3.60
C CYS A 23 -2.85 -7.31 -4.82
N ASN A 24 -2.36 -7.02 -6.04
CA ASN A 24 -3.16 -7.09 -7.25
C ASN A 24 -2.98 -8.44 -7.97
N GLU A 25 -1.77 -8.98 -8.01
CA GLU A 25 -1.47 -10.22 -8.73
C GLU A 25 -1.55 -11.45 -7.82
N VAL A 26 -1.05 -11.35 -6.58
CA VAL A 26 -1.01 -12.49 -5.66
C VAL A 26 -2.30 -12.62 -4.87
N GLN A 27 -2.73 -11.55 -4.21
CA GLN A 27 -3.95 -11.55 -3.40
C GLN A 27 -5.21 -11.29 -4.22
N THR A 28 -5.09 -10.75 -5.44
CA THR A 28 -6.21 -10.42 -6.33
C THR A 28 -7.24 -9.47 -5.70
N VAL A 29 -6.83 -8.67 -4.70
CA VAL A 29 -7.71 -7.75 -3.97
C VAL A 29 -7.83 -6.41 -4.70
N GLY A 30 -6.73 -5.90 -5.28
CA GLY A 30 -6.78 -4.63 -6.00
C GLY A 30 -6.79 -3.39 -5.10
N ALA A 31 -6.35 -3.48 -3.83
CA ALA A 31 -6.48 -2.38 -2.88
C ALA A 31 -5.41 -1.29 -3.01
N LEU A 32 -4.28 -1.56 -3.68
CA LEU A 32 -3.16 -0.62 -3.79
C LEU A 32 -2.83 -0.37 -5.26
N SER A 33 -2.60 0.90 -5.62
CA SER A 33 -2.01 1.25 -6.91
C SER A 33 -1.17 2.52 -6.83
N ALA A 34 -0.30 2.72 -7.83
CA ALA A 34 0.41 3.98 -7.99
C ALA A 34 -0.57 5.08 -8.44
N VAL A 35 -0.79 6.06 -7.58
CA VAL A 35 -1.57 7.26 -7.88
C VAL A 35 -0.64 8.44 -8.17
N ASN A 36 -1.19 9.50 -8.77
CA ASN A 36 -0.45 10.69 -9.21
C ASN A 36 0.63 10.38 -10.26
N ARG A 37 1.48 11.37 -10.60
CA ARG A 37 2.48 11.27 -11.66
C ARG A 37 3.82 11.92 -11.28
N GLY A 38 4.92 11.30 -11.73
CA GLY A 38 6.26 11.83 -11.54
C GLY A 38 6.68 11.78 -10.06
N PHE A 39 7.32 12.84 -9.58
CA PHE A 39 7.79 12.94 -8.19
C PHE A 39 6.66 12.97 -7.16
N MET A 40 5.44 13.28 -7.58
CA MET A 40 4.25 13.26 -6.70
C MET A 40 3.59 11.88 -6.62
N SER A 41 4.14 10.87 -7.28
CA SER A 41 3.55 9.54 -7.28
C SER A 41 3.70 8.85 -5.93
N VAL A 42 2.62 8.24 -5.47
CA VAL A 42 2.57 7.47 -4.22
C VAL A 42 1.79 6.19 -4.46
N VAL A 43 2.08 5.13 -3.70
CA VAL A 43 1.24 3.91 -3.72
C VAL A 43 0.15 4.09 -2.69
N ALA A 44 -1.11 4.15 -3.09
CA ALA A 44 -2.27 4.33 -2.22
C ALA A 44 -3.51 3.58 -2.75
N PRO A 45 -4.56 3.40 -1.93
CA PRO A 45 -5.88 3.02 -2.42
C PRO A 45 -6.47 4.03 -3.40
N ALA A 46 -7.54 3.62 -4.07
CA ALA A 46 -8.30 4.49 -4.96
C ALA A 46 -8.66 5.82 -4.27
N PHE A 47 -8.54 6.92 -5.00
CA PHE A 47 -8.83 8.28 -4.49
C PHE A 47 -8.02 8.68 -3.24
N GLU A 48 -6.87 8.05 -3.00
CA GLU A 48 -6.02 8.33 -1.83
C GLU A 48 -6.76 8.19 -0.48
N MET A 49 -7.82 7.36 -0.46
CA MET A 49 -8.53 7.08 0.78
C MET A 49 -7.66 6.26 1.73
N ASN A 50 -8.03 6.31 3.01
CA ASN A 50 -7.43 5.48 4.04
C ASN A 50 -7.69 3.99 3.76
N LEU A 51 -6.81 3.11 4.25
CA LEU A 51 -6.96 1.66 4.06
C LEU A 51 -8.27 1.12 4.65
N ASP A 52 -8.75 1.72 5.75
CA ASP A 52 -10.02 1.36 6.41
C ASP A 52 -11.27 1.54 5.54
N HIS A 53 -11.23 2.45 4.59
CA HIS A 53 -12.32 2.70 3.64
C HIS A 53 -12.12 1.97 2.31
N SER A 54 -11.00 1.26 2.15
CA SER A 54 -10.68 0.50 0.94
C SER A 54 -11.16 -0.95 1.01
N VAL A 55 -10.98 -1.69 -0.08
CA VAL A 55 -11.24 -3.15 -0.15
C VAL A 55 -10.15 -4.00 0.54
N CYS A 56 -9.21 -3.39 1.25
CA CYS A 56 -8.13 -4.09 1.93
C CYS A 56 -8.67 -5.02 3.03
N THR A 57 -8.19 -6.27 3.04
CA THR A 57 -8.54 -7.29 4.03
C THR A 57 -7.50 -7.46 5.14
N TYR A 58 -6.47 -6.60 5.18
CA TYR A 58 -5.38 -6.65 6.16
C TYR A 58 -4.55 -7.94 6.16
N CYS A 59 -4.40 -8.60 5.01
CA CYS A 59 -3.64 -9.85 4.89
C CYS A 59 -2.11 -9.73 5.09
N GLY A 60 -1.57 -8.51 5.21
CA GLY A 60 -0.15 -8.28 5.52
C GLY A 60 0.86 -8.58 4.39
N GLN A 61 0.42 -9.08 3.23
CA GLN A 61 1.35 -9.47 2.16
C GLN A 61 2.12 -8.28 1.55
N CYS A 62 1.51 -7.09 1.54
CA CYS A 62 2.18 -5.87 1.12
C CYS A 62 3.24 -5.40 2.12
N VAL A 63 3.05 -5.66 3.43
CA VAL A 63 4.04 -5.40 4.49
C VAL A 63 5.25 -6.31 4.31
N ALA A 64 5.04 -7.62 4.18
CA ALA A 64 6.12 -8.58 3.93
C ALA A 64 6.91 -8.30 2.63
N GLY A 65 6.23 -7.75 1.61
CA GLY A 65 6.85 -7.34 0.35
C GLY A 65 7.57 -5.99 0.38
N CYS A 66 7.47 -5.20 1.45
CA CYS A 66 8.05 -3.87 1.52
C CYS A 66 9.54 -3.92 1.90
N PRO A 67 10.47 -3.45 1.05
CA PRO A 67 11.91 -3.51 1.34
C PRO A 67 12.41 -2.43 2.30
N THR A 68 11.66 -1.34 2.49
CA THR A 68 12.12 -0.14 3.24
C THR A 68 11.36 0.12 4.53
N GLY A 69 10.36 -0.72 4.87
CA GLY A 69 9.48 -0.47 6.01
C GLY A 69 8.53 0.72 5.82
N ALA A 70 8.22 1.09 4.58
CA ALA A 70 7.14 2.03 4.27
C ALA A 70 5.74 1.47 4.60
N LEU A 71 5.64 0.14 4.72
CA LEU A 71 4.46 -0.58 5.21
C LEU A 71 4.91 -1.42 6.39
N THR A 72 4.20 -1.33 7.51
CA THR A 72 4.46 -2.09 8.74
C THR A 72 3.15 -2.54 9.39
N GLU A 73 3.19 -3.58 10.22
CA GLU A 73 2.08 -3.91 11.12
C GLU A 73 1.99 -2.94 12.30
N VAL A 74 0.80 -2.84 12.90
CA VAL A 74 0.57 -2.13 14.17
C VAL A 74 1.15 -2.91 15.34
#